data_AF-A0AAV4XXE1-F1
#
_entry.id   AF-A0AAV4XXE1-F1
#
_cell.length_a   1.000
_cell.length_b   1.000
_cell.length_c   1.000
_cell.angle_alpha   90.00
_cell.angle_beta   90.00
_cell.angle_gamma   90.00
#
_symmetry.space_group_name_H-M   'P 1'
#
loop_
_entity.id
_entity.type
_entity.pdbx_description
1 polymer ?
#
loop_
_entity_poly.entity_id
_entity_poly.type
_entity_poly.pdbx_seq_one_letter_code
_entity_poly.pdbx_strand_id
1 'polypeptide(L)'
;MERLNVKDLHLPLGFTFSFPCKQEGLASARLTSWTKGFKCSGVEGEDVGELLQEAVTRRGDIDVNVVAIINDTTGTLMSCAHKNRECRIGLIIGTGTNACFMDTVYVNEGSRPKTRPYMAKLDNDVDLWDSDSVEPRQVIVNTEWGAFGDDGCLDFIRTQYDREVDRVSLNPGKQLFEKMISGMYMGEVARQVLVKLTRDGLLFGGKFSTQLLTPYAFLTKYISMIESDSKNSFEETRNVMNLLGLEHATDFDLNNVKLVCARVSTRAAFLVSAAVATILNKIKRPHTTVGVDGSVYKCHPHFHDLMEKKIEELTIPDYKFDLMLSEDGSGRGAALVAAVSERSR
;
A
#
# COMPACT_ATOMS: atom_id res chain seq x y z
N MET A 1 -19.91 20.18 10.21
CA MET A 1 -19.81 21.64 10.42
C MET A 1 -20.69 22.08 11.58
N GLU A 2 -22.03 22.04 11.44
CA GLU A 2 -22.97 22.52 12.47
C GLU A 2 -22.87 21.75 13.80
N ARG A 3 -22.81 20.42 13.78
CA ARG A 3 -22.64 19.59 14.99
C ARG A 3 -21.37 19.90 15.79
N LEU A 4 -20.33 20.44 15.13
CA LEU A 4 -19.04 20.75 15.74
C LEU A 4 -18.82 22.25 15.93
N ASN A 5 -19.81 23.10 15.62
CA ASN A 5 -19.72 24.56 15.68
C ASN A 5 -18.52 25.16 14.91
N VAL A 6 -18.21 24.62 13.73
CA VAL A 6 -17.09 25.07 12.88
C VAL A 6 -17.53 25.62 11.51
N LYS A 7 -18.82 25.95 11.35
CA LYS A 7 -19.38 26.38 10.05
C LYS A 7 -18.81 27.72 9.58
N ASP A 8 -18.59 28.64 10.51
CA ASP A 8 -18.14 30.01 10.24
C ASP A 8 -16.61 30.17 10.41
N LEU A 9 -15.88 29.06 10.49
CA LEU A 9 -14.42 29.07 10.60
C LEU A 9 -13.79 28.82 9.23
N HIS A 10 -12.67 29.50 8.97
CA HIS A 10 -11.77 29.15 7.88
C HIS A 10 -11.03 27.85 8.24
N LEU A 11 -11.28 26.78 7.50
CA LEU A 11 -10.72 25.45 7.80
C LEU A 11 -9.63 25.06 6.79
N PRO A 12 -8.35 24.95 7.21
CA PRO A 12 -7.31 24.38 6.37
C PRO A 12 -7.51 22.87 6.23
N LEU A 13 -7.52 22.39 4.99
CA LEU A 13 -7.73 21.00 4.63
C LEU A 13 -6.43 20.38 4.10
N GLY A 14 -6.03 19.28 4.72
CA GLY A 14 -5.13 18.30 4.11
C GLY A 14 -5.96 17.29 3.33
N PHE A 15 -5.68 17.15 2.04
CA PHE A 15 -6.37 16.25 1.14
C PHE A 15 -5.52 14.99 0.89
N THR A 16 -5.88 13.88 1.54
CA THR A 16 -5.29 12.58 1.21
C THR A 16 -5.85 12.09 -0.12
N PHE A 17 -5.01 12.07 -1.14
CA PHE A 17 -5.34 11.62 -2.49
C PHE A 17 -4.42 10.48 -2.91
N SER A 18 -4.86 9.25 -2.66
CA SER A 18 -4.06 8.03 -2.77
C SER A 18 -3.92 7.49 -4.21
N PHE A 19 -3.46 8.35 -5.12
CA PHE A 19 -3.19 8.00 -6.52
C PHE A 19 -1.84 8.58 -6.96
N PRO A 20 -1.19 7.98 -7.98
CA PRO A 20 0.04 8.52 -8.53
C PRO A 20 -0.16 9.95 -9.02
N CYS A 21 0.52 10.91 -8.40
CA CYS A 21 0.47 12.31 -8.78
C CYS A 21 1.88 12.87 -8.96
N LYS A 22 2.04 13.78 -9.91
CA LYS A 22 3.18 14.68 -9.96
C LYS A 22 2.90 15.83 -9.00
N GLN A 23 3.64 15.89 -7.90
CA GLN A 23 3.50 16.97 -6.94
C GLN A 23 4.23 18.22 -7.45
N GLU A 24 3.48 19.29 -7.71
CA GLU A 24 4.00 20.59 -8.20
C GLU A 24 4.13 21.61 -7.05
N GLY A 25 3.40 21.39 -5.95
CA GLY A 25 3.55 22.10 -4.69
C GLY A 25 2.87 21.34 -3.55
N LEU A 26 2.94 21.85 -2.32
CA LEU A 26 2.30 21.16 -1.19
C LEU A 26 0.78 21.03 -1.40
N ALA A 27 0.13 22.06 -1.93
CA ALA A 27 -1.31 22.09 -2.22
C ALA A 27 -1.67 21.83 -3.70
N SER A 28 -0.69 21.45 -4.54
CA SER A 28 -0.86 21.32 -6.00
C SER A 28 -0.28 19.99 -6.47
N ALA A 29 -1.12 19.15 -7.05
CA ALA A 29 -0.73 17.80 -7.47
C ALA A 29 -1.52 17.38 -8.71
N ARG A 30 -0.79 17.03 -9.76
CA ARG A 30 -1.37 16.62 -11.04
C ARG A 30 -1.52 15.11 -11.09
N LEU A 31 -2.73 14.60 -11.30
CA LEU A 31 -2.95 13.15 -11.41
C LEU A 31 -2.23 12.60 -12.64
N THR A 32 -1.36 11.60 -12.45
CA THR A 32 -0.64 10.94 -13.55
C THR A 32 -1.51 9.89 -14.23
N SER A 33 -2.14 9.02 -13.44
CA SER A 33 -2.99 7.94 -13.94
C SER A 33 -3.86 7.36 -12.83
N TRP A 34 -5.06 6.90 -13.16
CA TRP A 34 -5.90 6.16 -12.22
C TRP A 34 -5.34 4.77 -11.90
N THR A 35 -5.55 4.34 -10.65
CA THR A 35 -5.25 2.99 -10.17
C THR A 35 -6.46 2.43 -9.41
N LYS A 36 -6.36 1.24 -8.82
CA LYS A 36 -7.38 0.64 -7.92
C LYS A 36 -8.79 0.54 -8.55
N GLY A 37 -8.86 0.45 -9.87
CA GLY A 37 -10.09 0.32 -10.64
C GLY A 37 -10.89 1.61 -10.88
N PHE A 38 -10.32 2.78 -10.60
CA PHE A 38 -10.92 4.07 -10.96
C PHE A 38 -10.71 4.40 -12.44
N LYS A 39 -11.64 5.19 -13.02
CA LYS A 39 -11.58 5.63 -14.43
C LYS A 39 -12.43 6.90 -14.69
N CYS A 40 -12.35 7.89 -13.82
CA CYS A 40 -13.09 9.15 -13.99
C CYS A 40 -12.47 9.98 -15.11
N SER A 41 -13.28 10.38 -16.10
CA SER A 41 -12.84 11.21 -17.23
C SER A 41 -12.52 12.65 -16.81
N GLY A 42 -11.53 13.28 -17.45
CA GLY A 42 -11.21 14.70 -17.25
C GLY A 42 -10.51 15.01 -15.93
N VAL A 43 -9.76 14.04 -15.38
CA VAL A 43 -8.98 14.23 -14.14
C VAL A 43 -7.49 13.88 -14.35
N GLU A 44 -7.18 12.87 -15.17
CA GLU A 44 -5.78 12.57 -15.51
C GLU A 44 -5.17 13.76 -16.25
N GLY A 45 -4.02 14.24 -15.76
CA GLY A 45 -3.37 15.46 -16.25
C GLY A 45 -3.84 16.75 -15.58
N GLU A 46 -4.85 16.72 -14.72
CA GLU A 46 -5.39 17.91 -14.02
C GLU A 46 -4.89 18.02 -12.57
N ASP A 47 -4.88 19.24 -12.02
CA ASP A 47 -4.55 19.49 -10.61
C ASP A 47 -5.74 19.15 -9.71
N VAL A 48 -5.60 18.10 -8.90
CA VAL A 48 -6.69 17.60 -8.06
C VAL A 48 -6.99 18.51 -6.87
N GLY A 49 -6.03 19.35 -6.46
CA GLY A 49 -6.24 20.38 -5.44
C GLY A 49 -7.14 21.48 -5.95
N GLU A 50 -6.85 21.97 -7.15
CA GLU A 50 -7.65 22.99 -7.83
C GLU A 50 -9.07 22.48 -8.10
N LEU A 51 -9.21 21.27 -8.66
CA LEU A 51 -10.52 20.65 -8.90
C LEU A 51 -11.37 20.54 -7.62
N LEU A 52 -10.76 20.17 -6.48
CA LEU A 52 -11.46 20.12 -5.21
C LEU A 52 -11.80 21.53 -4.69
N GLN A 53 -10.86 22.47 -4.79
CA GLN A 53 -11.06 23.84 -4.35
C GLN A 53 -12.19 24.54 -5.12
N GLU A 54 -12.26 24.35 -6.44
CA GLU A 54 -13.36 24.85 -7.24
C GLU A 54 -14.70 24.23 -6.84
N ALA A 55 -14.73 22.93 -6.53
CA ALA A 55 -15.94 22.26 -6.08
C ALA A 55 -16.44 22.82 -4.74
N VAL A 56 -15.51 23.13 -3.82
CA VAL A 56 -15.80 23.82 -2.55
C VAL A 56 -16.36 25.21 -2.83
N THR A 57 -15.72 26.00 -3.71
CA THR A 57 -16.18 27.35 -4.08
C THR A 57 -17.58 27.33 -4.72
N ARG A 58 -17.85 26.39 -5.63
CA ARG A 58 -19.19 26.23 -6.25
C ARG A 58 -20.27 25.89 -5.23
N ARG A 59 -19.91 25.19 -4.16
CA ARG A 59 -20.85 24.83 -3.09
C ARG A 59 -21.25 26.05 -2.25
N GLY A 60 -20.30 26.95 -1.96
CA GLY A 60 -20.53 28.29 -1.42
C GLY A 60 -21.03 28.38 0.04
N ASP A 61 -21.32 27.25 0.70
CA ASP A 61 -21.83 27.16 2.08
C ASP A 61 -20.76 26.76 3.11
N ILE A 62 -19.50 26.64 2.68
CA ILE A 62 -18.36 26.21 3.50
C ILE A 62 -17.10 27.04 3.17
N ASP A 63 -16.34 27.41 4.19
CA ASP A 63 -15.03 28.07 4.06
C ASP A 63 -13.89 27.08 4.33
N VAL A 64 -13.46 26.40 3.27
CA VAL A 64 -12.42 25.36 3.31
C VAL A 64 -11.34 25.69 2.29
N ASN A 65 -10.08 25.62 2.71
CA ASN A 65 -8.92 25.87 1.86
C ASN A 65 -8.07 24.61 1.77
N VAL A 66 -7.84 24.10 0.56
CA VAL A 66 -6.91 22.97 0.33
C VAL A 66 -5.48 23.49 0.49
N VAL A 67 -4.82 23.14 1.59
CA VAL A 67 -3.46 23.62 1.91
C VAL A 67 -2.39 22.57 1.71
N ALA A 68 -2.79 21.29 1.62
CA ALA A 68 -1.87 20.20 1.35
C ALA A 68 -2.58 19.06 0.62
N ILE A 69 -1.87 18.40 -0.29
CA ILE A 69 -2.26 17.15 -0.93
C ILE A 69 -1.18 16.12 -0.59
N ILE A 70 -1.61 14.97 -0.06
CA ILE A 70 -0.69 13.92 0.37
C ILE A 70 -1.17 12.54 -0.08
N ASN A 71 -0.24 11.60 -0.19
CA ASN A 71 -0.55 10.19 -0.35
C ASN A 71 -0.96 9.56 1.00
N ASP A 72 -1.71 8.46 0.99
CA ASP A 72 -2.09 7.74 2.21
C ASP A 72 -0.87 7.19 2.97
N THR A 73 0.19 6.78 2.29
CA THR A 73 1.45 6.40 2.95
C THR A 73 2.04 7.56 3.74
N THR A 74 2.02 8.77 3.15
CA THR A 74 2.51 10.00 3.80
C THR A 74 1.66 10.35 5.00
N GLY A 75 0.33 10.24 4.89
CA GLY A 75 -0.57 10.40 6.02
C GLY A 75 -0.24 9.42 7.15
N THR A 76 -0.11 8.14 6.81
CA THR A 76 0.26 7.06 7.75
C THR A 76 1.60 7.34 8.44
N LEU A 77 2.63 7.74 7.68
CA LEU A 77 3.92 8.14 8.24
C LEU A 77 3.76 9.28 9.24
N MET A 78 3.05 10.35 8.87
CA MET A 78 2.89 11.54 9.72
C MET A 78 2.09 11.26 10.98
N SER A 79 1.03 10.45 10.87
CA SER A 79 0.21 10.04 12.03
C SER A 79 1.04 9.23 13.03
N CYS A 80 1.83 8.25 12.55
CA CYS A 80 2.69 7.44 13.40
C CYS A 80 3.89 8.25 13.94
N ALA A 81 4.50 9.11 13.13
CA ALA A 81 5.65 9.94 13.53
C ALA A 81 5.31 10.96 14.63
N HIS A 82 4.06 11.41 14.67
CA HIS A 82 3.57 12.26 15.74
C HIS A 82 3.51 11.54 17.09
N LYS A 83 3.26 10.21 17.09
CA LYS A 83 3.26 9.37 18.31
C LYS A 83 4.65 8.81 18.64
N ASN A 84 5.43 8.43 17.62
CA ASN A 84 6.74 7.81 17.75
C ASN A 84 7.76 8.52 16.86
N ARG A 85 8.72 9.20 17.47
CA ARG A 85 9.76 9.98 16.78
C ARG A 85 10.73 9.14 15.96
N GLU A 86 10.75 7.82 16.09
CA GLU A 86 11.54 6.91 15.26
C GLU A 86 10.81 6.47 13.98
N CYS A 87 9.54 6.86 13.78
CA CYS A 87 8.82 6.54 12.57
C CYS A 87 9.42 7.25 11.34
N ARG A 88 9.94 6.50 10.39
CA ARG A 88 10.54 7.03 9.14
C ARG A 88 9.99 6.40 7.88
N ILE A 89 9.11 5.42 8.01
CA ILE A 89 8.47 4.73 6.87
C ILE A 89 6.96 4.70 7.13
N GLY A 90 6.18 5.05 6.12
CA GLY A 90 4.74 4.85 6.07
C GLY A 90 4.41 3.78 5.03
N LEU A 91 3.58 2.82 5.39
CA LEU A 91 3.30 1.62 4.61
C LEU A 91 1.79 1.38 4.53
N ILE A 92 1.29 1.14 3.33
CA ILE A 92 -0.09 0.75 3.07
C ILE A 92 -0.14 -0.67 2.51
N ILE A 93 -0.94 -1.52 3.14
CA ILE A 93 -1.25 -2.89 2.70
C ILE A 93 -2.75 -3.10 2.82
N GLY A 94 -3.50 -2.61 1.84
CA GLY A 94 -4.96 -2.62 1.80
C GLY A 94 -5.47 -3.01 0.42
N THR A 95 -6.42 -2.25 -0.12
CA THR A 95 -6.89 -2.43 -1.52
C THR A 95 -5.74 -2.37 -2.50
N GLY A 96 -4.83 -1.41 -2.31
CA GLY A 96 -3.53 -1.34 -2.99
C GLY A 96 -2.38 -1.56 -2.01
N THR A 97 -1.14 -1.42 -2.49
CA THR A 97 0.03 -1.36 -1.63
C THR A 97 1.01 -0.29 -2.09
N ASN A 98 1.49 0.51 -1.13
CA ASN A 98 2.45 1.57 -1.38
C ASN A 98 3.31 1.81 -0.13
N ALA A 99 4.45 2.47 -0.28
CA ALA A 99 5.23 2.98 0.84
C ALA A 99 5.75 4.39 0.57
N CYS A 100 5.99 5.14 1.63
CA CYS A 100 6.84 6.30 1.59
C CYS A 100 7.88 6.22 2.71
N PHE A 101 8.98 6.93 2.55
CA PHE A 101 9.99 7.02 3.60
C PHE A 101 10.65 8.39 3.63
N MET A 102 11.23 8.73 4.77
CA MET A 102 12.02 9.95 4.94
C MET A 102 13.44 9.73 4.43
N ASP A 103 13.79 10.34 3.29
CA ASP A 103 15.15 10.34 2.75
C ASP A 103 15.92 11.61 3.16
N THR A 104 17.23 11.62 2.97
CA THR A 104 18.12 12.77 3.21
C THR A 104 18.59 13.36 1.89
N VAL A 105 18.32 14.64 1.65
CA VAL A 105 18.75 15.39 0.46
C VAL A 105 20.11 16.04 0.72
N TYR A 106 21.07 15.82 -0.17
CA TYR A 106 22.39 16.48 -0.14
C TYR A 106 22.51 17.44 -1.32
N VAL A 107 22.41 18.75 -1.06
CA VAL A 107 22.36 19.80 -2.11
C VAL A 107 23.73 20.06 -2.77
N ASN A 108 24.86 19.64 -2.17
CA ASN A 108 26.21 19.85 -2.73
C ASN A 108 27.22 18.78 -2.27
N GLU A 109 28.15 18.37 -3.15
CA GLU A 109 29.24 17.41 -2.84
C GLU A 109 30.08 17.81 -1.60
N GLY A 110 30.27 19.12 -1.37
CA GLY A 110 31.05 19.67 -0.24
C GLY A 110 30.35 19.60 1.14
N SER A 111 29.06 19.27 1.18
CA SER A 111 28.26 19.19 2.42
C SER A 111 28.28 17.79 3.05
N ARG A 112 28.97 16.84 2.40
CA ARG A 112 29.07 15.43 2.82
C ARG A 112 29.96 15.32 4.08
N PRO A 113 29.51 14.70 5.18
CA PRO A 113 30.36 14.42 6.32
C PRO A 113 31.53 13.52 5.90
N LYS A 114 32.77 14.00 6.05
CA LYS A 114 34.00 13.26 5.69
C LYS A 114 34.26 12.01 6.55
N THR A 115 33.42 11.73 7.55
CA THR A 115 33.62 10.69 8.57
C THR A 115 32.88 9.39 8.31
N ARG A 116 32.22 9.21 7.15
CA ARG A 116 31.61 7.92 6.77
C ARG A 116 32.42 7.28 5.63
N PRO A 117 33.21 6.21 5.90
CA PRO A 117 34.26 5.74 4.99
C PRO A 117 33.77 4.94 3.77
N TYR A 118 32.47 4.94 3.45
CA TYR A 118 31.95 4.15 2.33
C TYR A 118 30.66 4.75 1.74
N MET A 119 30.77 5.91 1.12
CA MET A 119 29.77 6.38 0.16
C MET A 119 30.45 6.50 -1.21
N ALA A 120 30.47 5.37 -1.93
CA ALA A 120 30.71 5.39 -3.35
C ALA A 120 29.59 6.23 -4.01
N LYS A 121 29.99 7.08 -4.95
CA LYS A 121 29.16 7.92 -5.83
C LYS A 121 27.74 7.37 -6.04
N LEU A 122 26.77 7.89 -5.29
CA LEU A 122 25.42 8.07 -5.81
C LEU A 122 25.27 9.58 -6.02
N ASP A 123 25.12 9.94 -7.28
CA ASP A 123 24.67 11.25 -7.72
C ASP A 123 23.30 11.53 -7.04
N ASN A 124 23.03 12.79 -6.68
CA ASN A 124 21.79 13.29 -6.03
C ASN A 124 20.67 12.23 -5.83
N ASP A 125 20.55 11.64 -4.64
CA ASP A 125 19.66 10.48 -4.37
C ASP A 125 18.13 10.72 -4.57
N VAL A 126 17.72 11.94 -4.95
CA VAL A 126 16.34 12.28 -5.36
C VAL A 126 16.41 13.16 -6.60
N ASP A 127 16.43 12.55 -7.79
CA ASP A 127 16.59 13.21 -9.10
C ASP A 127 15.55 14.33 -9.39
N LEU A 128 14.44 14.35 -8.66
CA LEU A 128 13.29 15.24 -8.90
C LEU A 128 13.22 16.44 -7.94
N TRP A 129 14.20 16.64 -7.05
CA TRP A 129 14.19 17.76 -6.11
C TRP A 129 14.80 19.03 -6.73
N ASP A 130 13.95 19.99 -7.08
CA ASP A 130 14.33 21.25 -7.75
C ASP A 130 14.33 22.48 -6.80
N SER A 131 14.51 22.28 -5.49
CA SER A 131 14.58 23.40 -4.53
C SER A 131 16.03 23.83 -4.28
N ASP A 132 16.26 25.14 -4.43
CA ASP A 132 17.50 25.82 -4.04
C ASP A 132 17.71 25.89 -2.50
N SER A 133 16.75 25.41 -1.70
CA SER A 133 16.80 25.51 -0.24
C SER A 133 17.78 24.51 0.39
N VAL A 134 18.68 25.02 1.24
CA VAL A 134 19.70 24.22 1.97
C VAL A 134 19.08 23.43 3.14
N GLU A 135 17.86 23.80 3.58
CA GLU A 135 17.11 23.15 4.66
C GLU A 135 15.60 23.13 4.35
N PRO A 136 14.83 22.15 4.87
CA PRO A 136 15.30 20.97 5.58
C PRO A 136 15.94 19.95 4.62
N ARG A 137 17.04 19.32 5.04
CA ARG A 137 17.72 18.25 4.28
C ARG A 137 16.97 16.93 4.25
N GLN A 138 15.67 16.92 4.55
CA GLN A 138 14.87 15.70 4.62
C GLN A 138 13.61 15.87 3.80
N VAL A 139 13.30 14.87 3.00
CA VAL A 139 12.13 14.84 2.13
C VAL A 139 11.44 13.50 2.28
N ILE A 140 10.10 13.52 2.27
CA ILE A 140 9.32 12.30 2.19
C ILE A 140 9.26 11.88 0.73
N VAL A 141 9.83 10.73 0.42
CA VAL A 141 9.75 10.10 -0.90
C VAL A 141 8.57 9.14 -0.89
N ASN A 142 7.53 9.48 -1.67
CA ASN A 142 6.48 8.53 -2.02
C ASN A 142 7.01 7.63 -3.15
N THR A 143 7.08 6.31 -2.90
CA THR A 143 7.73 5.40 -3.85
C THR A 143 6.84 5.03 -5.03
N GLU A 144 5.52 5.05 -4.84
CA GLU A 144 4.55 4.46 -5.77
C GLU A 144 4.99 3.06 -6.23
N TRP A 145 5.53 2.26 -5.31
CA TRP A 145 6.19 0.98 -5.62
C TRP A 145 5.28 -0.08 -6.23
N GLY A 146 3.98 0.19 -6.36
CA GLY A 146 3.02 -0.72 -6.95
C GLY A 146 3.40 -1.08 -8.38
N ALA A 147 4.03 -0.12 -9.09
CA ALA A 147 4.55 -0.27 -10.45
C ALA A 147 5.90 -1.02 -10.54
N PHE A 148 6.50 -1.44 -9.42
CA PHE A 148 7.74 -2.20 -9.46
C PHE A 148 7.55 -3.50 -10.27
N GLY A 149 8.47 -3.78 -11.19
CA GLY A 149 8.36 -4.91 -12.11
C GLY A 149 7.60 -4.66 -13.41
N ASP A 150 6.94 -3.49 -13.60
CA ASP A 150 6.27 -3.12 -14.85
C ASP A 150 7.22 -3.12 -16.07
N ASP A 151 8.52 -3.00 -15.84
CA ASP A 151 9.62 -3.09 -16.82
C ASP A 151 10.09 -4.52 -17.11
N GLY A 152 9.48 -5.53 -16.47
CA GLY A 152 9.83 -6.94 -16.60
C GLY A 152 10.86 -7.44 -15.58
N CYS A 153 11.41 -6.60 -14.70
CA CYS A 153 12.45 -7.04 -13.76
C CYS A 153 11.97 -8.09 -12.73
N LEU A 154 10.64 -8.23 -12.55
CA LEU A 154 10.02 -9.24 -11.68
C LEU A 154 9.44 -10.44 -12.43
N ASP A 155 9.65 -10.58 -13.74
CA ASP A 155 9.03 -11.66 -14.52
C ASP A 155 9.44 -13.06 -14.07
N PHE A 156 10.62 -13.19 -13.46
CA PHE A 156 11.14 -14.45 -12.94
C PHE A 156 10.38 -14.99 -11.71
N ILE A 157 9.68 -14.13 -10.96
CA ILE A 157 8.83 -14.52 -9.82
C ILE A 157 7.35 -14.59 -10.15
N ARG A 158 6.92 -13.94 -11.25
CA ARG A 158 5.52 -13.96 -11.67
C ARG A 158 5.13 -15.36 -12.11
N THR A 159 4.03 -15.88 -11.57
CA THR A 159 3.46 -17.17 -11.97
C THR A 159 2.50 -17.02 -13.15
N GLN A 160 2.03 -18.14 -13.70
CA GLN A 160 0.96 -18.11 -14.71
C GLN A 160 -0.34 -17.46 -14.17
N TYR A 161 -0.59 -17.57 -12.86
CA TYR A 161 -1.78 -17.00 -12.22
C TYR A 161 -1.67 -15.47 -12.15
N ASP A 162 -0.49 -14.95 -11.77
CA ASP A 162 -0.25 -13.50 -11.74
C ASP A 162 -0.37 -12.87 -13.14
N ARG A 163 0.09 -13.58 -14.17
CA ARG A 163 -0.04 -13.16 -15.57
C ARG A 163 -1.51 -13.12 -16.01
N GLU A 164 -2.31 -14.10 -15.60
CA GLU A 164 -3.73 -14.13 -15.94
C GLU A 164 -4.50 -12.99 -15.22
N VAL A 165 -4.25 -12.77 -13.93
CA VAL A 165 -4.83 -11.65 -13.18
C VAL A 165 -4.48 -10.31 -13.83
N ASP A 166 -3.22 -10.13 -14.23
CA ASP A 166 -2.78 -8.93 -14.92
C ASP A 166 -3.46 -8.74 -16.28
N ARG A 167 -3.52 -9.79 -17.11
CA ARG A 167 -4.07 -9.77 -18.46
C ARG A 167 -5.52 -9.29 -18.52
N VAL A 168 -6.34 -9.68 -17.53
CA VAL A 168 -7.77 -9.34 -17.48
C VAL A 168 -8.08 -8.14 -16.56
N SER A 169 -7.06 -7.55 -15.96
CA SER A 169 -7.21 -6.36 -15.12
C SER A 169 -7.59 -5.13 -15.95
N LEU A 170 -8.01 -4.06 -15.27
CA LEU A 170 -8.35 -2.79 -15.91
C LEU A 170 -7.13 -2.10 -16.54
N ASN A 171 -5.93 -2.42 -16.06
CA ASN A 171 -4.66 -1.83 -16.46
C ASN A 171 -3.60 -2.92 -16.70
N PRO A 172 -3.70 -3.73 -17.78
CA PRO A 172 -2.72 -4.79 -18.07
C PRO A 172 -1.30 -4.24 -18.23
N GLY A 173 -0.31 -4.96 -17.69
CA GLY A 173 1.10 -4.58 -17.72
C GLY A 173 1.48 -3.43 -16.77
N LYS A 174 0.55 -3.03 -15.89
CA LYS A 174 0.76 -1.98 -14.88
C LYS A 174 0.54 -2.48 -13.47
N GLN A 175 1.18 -1.84 -12.49
CA GLN A 175 1.01 -2.14 -11.06
C GLN A 175 1.32 -3.61 -10.73
N LEU A 176 2.35 -4.18 -11.36
CA LEU A 176 2.61 -5.62 -11.28
C LEU A 176 2.99 -6.09 -9.87
N PHE A 177 3.75 -5.30 -9.11
CA PHE A 177 4.05 -5.60 -7.72
C PHE A 177 2.81 -5.54 -6.84
N GLU A 178 1.97 -4.52 -7.02
CA GLU A 178 0.71 -4.37 -6.29
C GLU A 178 -0.25 -5.54 -6.55
N LYS A 179 -0.31 -6.04 -7.79
CA LYS A 179 -1.13 -7.20 -8.18
C LYS A 179 -0.71 -8.50 -7.52
N MET A 180 0.55 -8.63 -7.09
CA MET A 180 1.03 -9.82 -6.40
C MET A 180 0.77 -9.79 -4.88
N ILE A 181 0.38 -8.64 -4.31
CA ILE A 181 0.38 -8.40 -2.86
C ILE A 181 -0.99 -7.94 -2.35
N SER A 182 -1.59 -6.95 -2.99
CA SER A 182 -2.66 -6.17 -2.37
C SER A 182 -4.00 -6.91 -2.30
N GLY A 183 -4.86 -6.41 -1.42
CA GLY A 183 -6.18 -6.97 -1.14
C GLY A 183 -7.13 -6.96 -2.33
N MET A 184 -6.92 -6.10 -3.34
CA MET A 184 -7.70 -6.12 -4.58
C MET A 184 -7.44 -7.38 -5.42
N TYR A 185 -6.23 -7.95 -5.37
CA TYR A 185 -5.81 -9.01 -6.30
C TYR A 185 -5.48 -10.34 -5.61
N MET A 186 -5.12 -10.35 -4.32
CA MET A 186 -4.72 -11.56 -3.61
C MET A 186 -5.77 -12.68 -3.68
N GLY A 187 -7.03 -12.33 -3.42
CA GLY A 187 -8.16 -13.26 -3.58
C GLY A 187 -8.34 -13.78 -5.01
N GLU A 188 -8.13 -12.94 -6.01
CA GLU A 188 -8.23 -13.32 -7.41
C GLU A 188 -7.09 -14.25 -7.84
N VAL A 189 -5.86 -14.04 -7.33
CA VAL A 189 -4.74 -14.97 -7.54
C VAL A 189 -5.08 -16.34 -6.95
N ALA A 190 -5.62 -16.40 -5.72
CA ALA A 190 -6.06 -17.64 -5.11
C ALA A 190 -7.17 -18.31 -5.94
N ARG A 191 -8.15 -17.54 -6.44
CA ARG A 191 -9.22 -18.06 -7.30
C ARG A 191 -8.68 -18.72 -8.56
N GLN A 192 -7.70 -18.11 -9.23
CA GLN A 192 -7.10 -18.67 -10.44
C GLN A 192 -6.44 -20.02 -10.18
N VAL A 193 -5.80 -20.19 -9.03
CA VAL A 193 -5.25 -21.49 -8.59
C VAL A 193 -6.37 -22.49 -8.36
N LEU A 194 -7.42 -22.12 -7.61
CA LEU A 194 -8.55 -23.00 -7.33
C LEU A 194 -9.26 -23.45 -8.62
N VAL A 195 -9.54 -22.52 -9.54
CA VAL A 195 -10.13 -22.82 -10.85
C VAL A 195 -9.28 -23.81 -11.65
N LYS A 196 -7.95 -23.65 -11.64
CA LYS A 196 -7.04 -24.59 -12.31
C LYS A 196 -7.11 -25.98 -11.69
N LEU A 197 -7.03 -26.08 -10.38
CA LEU A 197 -7.07 -27.35 -9.66
C LEU A 197 -8.43 -28.06 -9.83
N THR A 198 -9.53 -27.32 -9.82
CA THR A 198 -10.87 -27.86 -10.13
C THR A 198 -10.93 -28.35 -11.57
N ARG A 199 -10.43 -27.59 -12.54
CA ARG A 199 -10.40 -28.00 -13.95
C ARG A 199 -9.64 -29.30 -14.17
N ASP A 200 -8.55 -29.49 -13.43
CA ASP A 200 -7.73 -30.70 -13.49
C ASP A 200 -8.34 -31.89 -12.74
N GLY A 201 -9.51 -31.72 -12.10
CA GLY A 201 -10.16 -32.75 -11.30
C GLY A 201 -9.49 -33.00 -9.93
N LEU A 202 -8.58 -32.13 -9.51
CA LEU A 202 -7.84 -32.24 -8.24
C LEU A 202 -8.58 -31.62 -7.06
N LEU A 203 -9.53 -30.73 -7.32
CA LEU A 203 -10.43 -30.16 -6.32
C LEU A 203 -11.90 -30.32 -6.72
N PHE A 204 -12.76 -30.44 -5.71
CA PHE A 204 -14.22 -30.41 -5.82
C PHE A 204 -14.77 -31.44 -6.81
N GLY A 205 -14.04 -32.55 -7.03
CA GLY A 205 -14.38 -33.58 -8.01
C GLY A 205 -14.57 -33.04 -9.44
N GLY A 206 -13.89 -31.95 -9.81
CA GLY A 206 -14.04 -31.31 -11.11
C GLY A 206 -15.28 -30.42 -11.29
N LYS A 207 -16.05 -30.19 -10.22
CA LYS A 207 -17.29 -29.42 -10.26
C LYS A 207 -17.04 -27.95 -9.94
N PHE A 208 -17.55 -27.07 -10.80
CA PHE A 208 -17.48 -25.63 -10.60
C PHE A 208 -18.78 -25.09 -9.99
N SER A 209 -18.66 -24.01 -9.24
CA SER A 209 -19.78 -23.12 -8.92
C SER A 209 -19.73 -21.84 -9.77
N THR A 210 -20.86 -21.15 -9.88
CA THR A 210 -20.94 -19.85 -10.56
C THR A 210 -19.98 -18.83 -9.93
N GLN A 211 -19.90 -18.81 -8.61
CA GLN A 211 -19.03 -17.92 -7.84
C GLN A 211 -17.55 -18.22 -8.12
N LEU A 212 -17.14 -19.49 -8.16
CA LEU A 212 -15.75 -19.85 -8.45
C LEU A 212 -15.32 -19.40 -9.86
N LEU A 213 -16.23 -19.44 -10.83
CA LEU A 213 -15.97 -19.00 -12.21
C LEU A 213 -16.03 -17.47 -12.38
N THR A 214 -16.65 -16.75 -11.46
CA THR A 214 -16.81 -15.30 -11.54
C THR A 214 -15.51 -14.59 -11.14
N PRO A 215 -14.91 -13.76 -12.01
CA PRO A 215 -13.73 -12.96 -11.67
C PRO A 215 -13.95 -12.11 -10.42
N TYR A 216 -12.96 -12.04 -9.55
CA TYR A 216 -12.95 -11.29 -8.28
C TYR A 216 -14.00 -11.72 -7.24
N ALA A 217 -14.72 -12.82 -7.46
CA ALA A 217 -15.70 -13.31 -6.49
C ALA A 217 -15.05 -13.96 -5.25
N PHE A 218 -13.81 -14.46 -5.36
CA PHE A 218 -13.05 -14.92 -4.21
C PHE A 218 -12.33 -13.74 -3.55
N LEU A 219 -12.94 -13.19 -2.50
CA LEU A 219 -12.48 -11.97 -1.85
C LEU A 219 -11.27 -12.25 -0.94
N THR A 220 -10.37 -11.28 -0.78
CA THR A 220 -9.24 -11.40 0.18
C THR A 220 -9.70 -11.64 1.62
N LYS A 221 -10.90 -11.17 2.01
CA LYS A 221 -11.49 -11.50 3.32
C LYS A 221 -11.67 -13.01 3.52
N TYR A 222 -11.91 -13.77 2.45
CA TYR A 222 -12.04 -15.23 2.51
C TYR A 222 -10.70 -15.90 2.82
N ILE A 223 -9.59 -15.36 2.31
CA ILE A 223 -8.24 -15.80 2.69
C ILE A 223 -8.05 -15.61 4.20
N SER A 224 -8.36 -14.42 4.73
CA SER A 224 -8.26 -14.14 6.16
C SER A 224 -9.14 -15.07 7.01
N MET A 225 -10.38 -15.34 6.58
CA MET A 225 -11.28 -16.29 7.26
C MET A 225 -10.70 -17.71 7.25
N ILE A 226 -10.30 -18.23 6.08
CA ILE A 226 -9.73 -19.58 5.92
C ILE A 226 -8.47 -19.76 6.77
N GLU A 227 -7.60 -18.75 6.82
CA GLU A 227 -6.36 -18.82 7.60
C GLU A 227 -6.56 -18.58 9.10
N SER A 228 -7.75 -18.14 9.52
CA SER A 228 -8.11 -18.05 10.94
C SER A 228 -8.51 -19.39 11.54
N ASP A 229 -8.83 -20.39 10.71
CA ASP A 229 -9.07 -21.75 11.17
C ASP A 229 -7.82 -22.33 11.83
N SER A 230 -7.99 -22.85 13.05
CA SER A 230 -6.95 -23.63 13.72
C SER A 230 -6.50 -24.86 12.91
N LYS A 231 -5.36 -25.45 13.27
CA LYS A 231 -4.69 -26.51 12.47
C LYS A 231 -5.61 -27.67 12.08
N ASN A 232 -6.55 -28.05 12.95
CA ASN A 232 -7.47 -29.17 12.73
C ASN A 232 -8.94 -28.73 12.59
N SER A 233 -9.18 -27.44 12.34
CA SER A 233 -10.51 -26.88 12.07
C SER A 233 -10.65 -26.51 10.60
N PHE A 234 -11.89 -26.62 10.11
CA PHE A 234 -12.33 -26.15 8.80
C PHE A 234 -13.61 -25.32 8.89
N GLU A 235 -13.93 -24.76 10.06
CA GLU A 235 -15.19 -24.04 10.28
C GLU A 235 -15.34 -22.87 9.32
N GLU A 236 -14.35 -21.97 9.32
CA GLU A 236 -14.35 -20.80 8.43
C GLU A 236 -14.14 -21.21 6.98
N THR A 237 -13.31 -22.22 6.74
CA THR A 237 -13.11 -22.76 5.38
C THR A 237 -14.43 -23.30 4.81
N ARG A 238 -15.23 -24.04 5.58
CA ARG A 238 -16.57 -24.50 5.15
C ARG A 238 -17.54 -23.33 4.95
N ASN A 239 -17.51 -22.33 5.84
CA ASN A 239 -18.33 -21.13 5.68
C ASN A 239 -18.03 -20.43 4.34
N VAL A 240 -16.76 -20.28 3.99
CA VAL A 240 -16.36 -19.74 2.68
C VAL A 240 -16.80 -20.64 1.53
N MET A 241 -16.64 -21.97 1.62
CA MET A 241 -17.10 -22.88 0.56
C MET A 241 -18.61 -22.76 0.33
N ASN A 242 -19.40 -22.64 1.40
CA ASN A 242 -20.85 -22.45 1.31
C ASN A 242 -21.20 -21.11 0.61
N LEU A 243 -20.51 -20.02 0.95
CA LEU A 243 -20.69 -18.73 0.27
C LEU A 243 -20.33 -18.79 -1.21
N LEU A 244 -19.44 -19.69 -1.60
CA LEU A 244 -19.06 -19.95 -2.98
C LEU A 244 -19.95 -20.98 -3.68
N GLY A 245 -20.98 -21.53 -3.03
CA GLY A 245 -21.82 -22.59 -3.61
C GLY A 245 -21.09 -23.91 -3.84
N LEU A 246 -20.12 -24.23 -2.96
CA LEU A 246 -19.31 -25.44 -2.98
C LEU A 246 -19.56 -26.28 -1.71
N GLU A 247 -20.82 -26.47 -1.30
CA GLU A 247 -21.16 -27.19 -0.05
C GLU A 247 -20.72 -28.66 -0.06
N HIS A 248 -20.45 -29.19 -1.26
CA HIS A 248 -19.97 -30.56 -1.48
C HIS A 248 -18.45 -30.72 -1.29
N ALA A 249 -17.72 -29.66 -0.93
CA ALA A 249 -16.28 -29.72 -0.69
C ALA A 249 -15.94 -30.69 0.45
N THR A 250 -15.04 -31.62 0.17
CA THR A 250 -14.55 -32.62 1.13
C THR A 250 -13.47 -32.04 2.03
N ASP A 251 -13.18 -32.67 3.17
CA ASP A 251 -12.09 -32.25 4.06
C ASP A 251 -10.72 -32.21 3.34
N PHE A 252 -10.53 -33.08 2.35
CA PHE A 252 -9.37 -33.05 1.47
C PHE A 252 -9.33 -31.76 0.64
N ASP A 253 -10.46 -31.34 0.06
CA ASP A 253 -10.56 -30.06 -0.66
C ASP A 253 -10.27 -28.89 0.27
N LEU A 254 -10.87 -28.88 1.47
CA LEU A 254 -10.72 -27.80 2.45
C LEU A 254 -9.25 -27.63 2.88
N ASN A 255 -8.54 -28.74 3.10
CA ASN A 255 -7.11 -28.70 3.43
C ASN A 255 -6.27 -28.11 2.29
N ASN A 256 -6.57 -28.46 1.04
CA ASN A 256 -5.89 -27.89 -0.12
C ASN A 256 -6.24 -26.41 -0.33
N VAL A 257 -7.48 -25.99 -0.08
CA VAL A 257 -7.89 -24.58 -0.10
C VAL A 257 -7.10 -23.78 0.95
N LYS A 258 -6.97 -24.29 2.18
CA LYS A 258 -6.12 -23.68 3.22
C LYS A 258 -4.67 -23.54 2.75
N LEU A 259 -4.12 -24.58 2.12
CA LEU A 259 -2.76 -24.54 1.59
C LEU A 259 -2.59 -23.48 0.49
N VAL A 260 -3.54 -23.37 -0.44
CA VAL A 260 -3.51 -22.35 -1.50
C VAL A 260 -3.54 -20.95 -0.89
N CYS A 261 -4.46 -20.69 0.04
CA CYS A 261 -4.58 -19.41 0.74
C CYS A 261 -3.27 -19.04 1.43
N ALA A 262 -2.75 -19.95 2.27
CA ALA A 262 -1.51 -19.75 3.01
C ALA A 262 -0.30 -19.49 2.08
N ARG A 263 -0.23 -20.13 0.91
CA ARG A 263 0.88 -19.90 -0.04
C ARG A 263 0.78 -18.53 -0.71
N VAL A 264 -0.43 -18.11 -1.08
CA VAL A 264 -0.66 -16.81 -1.72
C VAL A 264 -0.41 -15.67 -0.72
N SER A 265 -0.96 -15.74 0.49
CA SER A 265 -0.78 -14.72 1.52
C SER A 265 0.66 -14.65 2.03
N THR A 266 1.33 -15.79 2.26
CA THR A 266 2.74 -15.83 2.67
C THR A 266 3.64 -15.19 1.61
N ARG A 267 3.39 -15.49 0.33
CA ARG A 267 4.12 -14.83 -0.76
C ARG A 267 3.91 -13.32 -0.72
N ALA A 268 2.67 -12.86 -0.59
CA ALA A 268 2.36 -11.43 -0.52
C ALA A 268 3.09 -10.75 0.65
N ALA A 269 3.06 -11.34 1.84
CA ALA A 269 3.77 -10.87 3.02
C ALA A 269 5.30 -10.81 2.79
N PHE A 270 5.88 -11.82 2.15
CA PHE A 270 7.32 -11.84 1.90
C PHE A 270 7.78 -10.84 0.84
N LEU A 271 6.98 -10.61 -0.21
CA LEU A 271 7.27 -9.61 -1.22
C LEU A 271 7.27 -8.20 -0.62
N VAL A 272 6.25 -7.85 0.17
CA VAL A 272 6.23 -6.55 0.85
C VAL A 272 7.36 -6.43 1.88
N SER A 273 7.68 -7.49 2.62
CA SER A 273 8.83 -7.49 3.54
C SER A 273 10.16 -7.22 2.84
N ALA A 274 10.38 -7.80 1.66
CA ALA A 274 11.61 -7.56 0.89
C ALA A 274 11.73 -6.09 0.46
N ALA A 275 10.62 -5.46 0.08
CA ALA A 275 10.60 -4.05 -0.27
C ALA A 275 10.81 -3.15 0.96
N VAL A 276 10.20 -3.47 2.11
CA VAL A 276 10.43 -2.75 3.38
C VAL A 276 11.89 -2.88 3.84
N ALA A 277 12.45 -4.09 3.82
CA ALA A 277 13.85 -4.34 4.17
C ALA A 277 14.81 -3.55 3.27
N THR A 278 14.49 -3.41 1.98
CA THR A 278 15.26 -2.57 1.06
C THR A 278 15.29 -1.11 1.52
N ILE A 279 14.14 -0.55 1.93
CA ILE A 279 14.06 0.82 2.44
C ILE A 279 14.84 0.95 3.75
N LEU A 280 14.66 0.02 4.70
CA LEU A 280 15.40 0.00 5.98
C LEU A 280 16.92 0.00 5.77
N ASN A 281 17.40 -0.84 4.84
CA ASN A 281 18.80 -0.93 4.46
C ASN A 281 19.30 0.33 3.74
N LYS A 282 18.44 1.05 2.99
CA LYS A 282 18.77 2.33 2.34
C LYS A 282 18.90 3.47 3.35
N ILE A 283 17.98 3.61 4.29
CA ILE A 283 17.98 4.72 5.26
C ILE A 283 19.07 4.60 6.34
N LYS A 284 19.60 3.39 6.57
CA LYS A 284 20.77 3.11 7.43
C LYS A 284 20.66 3.71 8.84
N ARG A 285 19.48 3.58 9.44
CA ARG A 285 19.22 4.01 10.82
C ARG A 285 19.38 2.83 11.78
N PRO A 286 19.97 3.04 12.97
CA PRO A 286 20.03 1.99 13.99
C PRO A 286 18.65 1.48 14.41
N HIS A 287 17.66 2.37 14.41
CA HIS A 287 16.28 2.05 14.74
C HIS A 287 15.31 2.82 13.84
N THR A 288 14.29 2.14 13.33
CA THR A 288 13.22 2.74 12.52
C THR A 288 11.87 2.11 12.82
N THR A 289 10.89 2.93 13.15
CA THR A 289 9.50 2.47 13.17
C THR A 289 8.89 2.60 11.78
N VAL A 290 8.17 1.55 11.37
CA VAL A 290 7.36 1.50 10.16
C VAL A 290 5.90 1.67 10.56
N GLY A 291 5.31 2.81 10.22
CA GLY A 291 3.87 3.02 10.38
C GLY A 291 3.11 2.24 9.31
N VAL A 292 2.22 1.33 9.71
CA VAL A 292 1.47 0.45 8.80
C VAL A 292 -0.02 0.73 8.89
N ASP A 293 -0.69 0.84 7.75
CA ASP A 293 -2.16 0.87 7.64
C ASP A 293 -2.62 -0.04 6.47
N GLY A 294 -3.92 -0.30 6.39
CA GLY A 294 -4.54 -1.10 5.34
C GLY A 294 -5.22 -2.37 5.86
N SER A 295 -6.28 -2.78 5.15
CA SER A 295 -7.17 -3.86 5.55
C SER A 295 -6.50 -5.23 5.54
N VAL A 296 -5.55 -5.50 4.64
CA VAL A 296 -4.85 -6.79 4.59
C VAL A 296 -4.04 -6.96 5.87
N TYR A 297 -3.24 -5.96 6.23
CA TYR A 297 -2.43 -6.00 7.45
C TYR A 297 -3.28 -6.06 8.73
N LYS A 298 -4.39 -5.32 8.79
CA LYS A 298 -5.28 -5.28 9.97
C LYS A 298 -6.08 -6.57 10.18
N CYS A 299 -6.52 -7.21 9.10
CA CYS A 299 -7.52 -8.28 9.18
C CYS A 299 -6.94 -9.68 8.94
N HIS A 300 -5.76 -9.81 8.34
CA HIS A 300 -5.18 -11.12 8.07
C HIS A 300 -4.43 -11.66 9.29
N PRO A 301 -4.74 -12.88 9.77
CA PRO A 301 -4.30 -13.37 11.08
C PRO A 301 -2.77 -13.52 11.20
N HIS A 302 -2.08 -13.85 10.11
CA HIS A 302 -0.64 -14.16 10.14
C HIS A 302 0.25 -13.09 9.49
N PHE A 303 -0.32 -12.01 8.96
CA PHE A 303 0.43 -11.11 8.07
C PHE A 303 1.50 -10.31 8.81
N HIS A 304 1.19 -9.89 10.05
CA HIS A 304 2.14 -9.22 10.93
C HIS A 304 3.37 -10.09 11.22
N ASP A 305 3.16 -11.29 11.77
CA ASP A 305 4.23 -12.21 12.17
C ASP A 305 5.10 -12.66 10.97
N LEU A 306 4.46 -12.92 9.82
CA LEU A 306 5.16 -13.26 8.59
C LEU A 306 6.04 -12.09 8.12
N MET A 307 5.51 -10.87 8.23
CA MET A 307 6.26 -9.69 7.85
C MET A 307 7.44 -9.43 8.75
N GLU A 308 7.22 -9.42 10.07
CA GLU A 308 8.25 -9.18 11.09
C GLU A 308 9.42 -10.15 10.89
N LYS A 309 9.12 -11.46 10.85
CA LYS A 309 10.13 -12.49 10.62
C LYS A 309 10.91 -12.29 9.33
N LYS A 310 10.23 -11.99 8.21
CA LYS A 310 10.90 -11.86 6.91
C LYS A 310 11.68 -10.56 6.77
N ILE A 311 11.21 -9.47 7.37
CA ILE A 311 11.95 -8.20 7.40
C ILE A 311 13.22 -8.39 8.22
N GLU A 312 13.14 -9.05 9.38
CA GLU A 312 14.32 -9.34 10.22
C GLU A 312 15.36 -10.18 9.48
N GLU A 313 14.92 -11.19 8.71
CA GLU A 313 15.81 -12.03 7.90
C GLU A 313 16.54 -11.26 6.79
N LEU A 314 15.91 -10.24 6.21
CA LEU A 314 16.43 -9.51 5.04
C LEU A 314 17.11 -8.18 5.39
N THR A 315 16.93 -7.69 6.61
CA THR A 315 17.49 -6.42 7.08
C THR A 315 18.87 -6.63 7.66
N ILE A 316 19.79 -5.69 7.42
CA ILE A 316 21.12 -5.72 8.01
C ILE A 316 20.98 -5.75 9.56
N PRO A 317 21.65 -6.67 10.28
CA PRO A 317 21.39 -6.90 11.72
C PRO A 317 21.49 -5.67 12.64
N ASP A 318 22.26 -4.66 12.24
CA ASP A 318 22.45 -3.39 12.95
C ASP A 318 21.26 -2.43 12.83
N TYR A 319 20.37 -2.65 11.86
CA TYR A 319 19.20 -1.80 11.61
C TYR A 319 17.97 -2.47 12.19
N LYS A 320 17.60 -2.05 13.41
CA LYS A 320 16.41 -2.55 14.11
C LYS A 320 15.15 -1.83 13.62
N PHE A 321 14.02 -2.50 13.71
CA PHE A 321 12.74 -1.95 13.30
C PHE A 321 11.59 -2.39 14.20
N ASP A 322 10.53 -1.59 14.21
CA ASP A 322 9.22 -1.93 14.78
C ASP A 322 8.14 -1.73 13.72
N LEU A 323 7.10 -2.55 13.73
CA LEU A 323 5.88 -2.30 12.95
C LEU A 323 4.81 -1.70 13.86
N MET A 324 4.38 -0.48 13.56
CA MET A 324 3.39 0.26 14.33
C MET A 324 2.11 0.46 13.54
N LEU A 325 0.99 -0.07 14.04
CA LEU A 325 -0.31 0.14 13.40
C LEU A 325 -0.74 1.61 13.50
N SER A 326 -1.18 2.18 12.38
CA SER A 326 -1.75 3.53 12.33
C SER A 326 -3.24 3.51 12.64
N GLU A 327 -3.63 4.29 13.65
CA GLU A 327 -5.03 4.59 13.94
C GLU A 327 -5.42 5.85 13.15
N ASP A 328 -6.12 5.64 12.03
CA ASP A 328 -6.50 6.69 11.06
C ASP A 328 -5.30 7.46 10.49
N GLY A 329 -4.43 6.75 9.76
CA GLY A 329 -3.24 7.34 9.16
C GLY A 329 -3.58 8.47 8.19
N SER A 330 -4.58 8.25 7.33
CA SER A 330 -4.95 9.21 6.29
C SER A 330 -5.63 10.47 6.83
N GLY A 331 -6.54 10.37 7.81
CA GLY A 331 -7.23 11.53 8.37
C GLY A 331 -6.33 12.36 9.28
N ARG A 332 -5.76 11.73 10.32
CA ARG A 332 -4.90 12.40 11.28
C ARG A 332 -3.62 12.93 10.63
N GLY A 333 -3.02 12.15 9.74
CA GLY A 333 -1.82 12.55 9.01
C GLY A 333 -2.05 13.79 8.14
N ALA A 334 -3.15 13.83 7.39
CA ALA A 334 -3.50 14.99 6.57
C ALA A 334 -3.73 16.25 7.39
N ALA A 335 -4.45 16.14 8.52
CA ALA A 335 -4.65 17.27 9.42
C ALA A 335 -3.34 17.79 10.02
N LEU A 336 -2.39 16.90 10.36
CA LEU A 336 -1.07 17.29 10.84
C LEU A 336 -0.25 18.02 9.78
N VAL A 337 -0.28 17.55 8.53
CA VAL A 337 0.42 18.22 7.41
C VAL A 337 -0.20 19.58 7.14
N ALA A 338 -1.53 19.69 7.14
CA ALA A 338 -2.23 20.97 7.00
C ALA A 338 -1.83 21.95 8.11
N ALA A 339 -1.77 21.49 9.36
CA ALA A 339 -1.35 22.32 10.49
C ALA A 339 0.12 22.80 10.37
N VAL A 340 1.02 21.96 9.85
CA VAL A 340 2.41 22.37 9.58
C VAL A 340 2.47 23.38 8.45
N SER A 341 1.73 23.17 7.36
CA SER A 341 1.63 24.11 6.24
C SER A 341 1.18 25.50 6.69
N GLU A 342 0.13 25.56 7.50
CA GLU A 342 -0.41 26.84 8.01
C GLU A 342 0.56 27.56 8.95
N ARG A 343 1.35 26.82 9.74
CA ARG A 343 2.38 27.43 10.60
C ARG A 343 3.57 27.99 9.81
N SER A 344 3.81 27.47 8.61
CA SER A 344 4.94 27.83 7.75
C SER A 344 4.63 28.96 6.75
N ARG A 345 3.36 29.39 6.68
CA ARG A 345 2.94 30.64 6.04
C ARG A 345 3.18 31.81 6.99
#